data_AF-B4IFD3-F1
#
_entry.id   AF-B4IFD3-F1
#
_cell.length_a   1.000
_cell.length_b   1.000
_cell.length_c   1.000
_cell.angle_alpha   90.00
_cell.angle_beta   90.00
_cell.angle_gamma   90.00
#
_symmetry.space_group_name_H-M   'P 1'
#
loop_
_entity.id
_entity.type
_entity.pdbx_description
1 polymer ?
#
loop_
_entity_poly.entity_id
_entity_poly.type
_entity_poly.pdbx_seq_one_letter_code
_entity_poly.pdbx_strand_id
1 'polypeptide(L)'
;MKIIALLVLANLGGIALSNKLYEEHDRLVTWRLRNIVDKYKYLATGNSEFSQWIEKINNVAAQRSLEARLDTESEFKQYDKQRQLLEDNITQRLNTLRSLISLRKGGKRCVRFYQHQENELKNAYKLSNQRKQELYINNGMECPARPEIQGYDYDYYGGY
;
A
#
# COMPACT_ATOMS: atom_id res chain seq x y z
N MET A 1 -17.12 -33.36 -52.81
CA MET A 1 -17.72 -32.31 -51.96
C MET A 1 -17.68 -32.60 -50.44
N LYS A 2 -16.97 -33.64 -49.93
CA LYS A 2 -16.93 -33.95 -48.48
C LYS A 2 -15.80 -33.24 -47.70
N ILE A 3 -14.74 -32.80 -48.39
CA ILE A 3 -13.56 -32.16 -47.77
C ILE A 3 -13.85 -30.71 -47.35
N ILE A 4 -14.67 -29.98 -48.12
CA ILE A 4 -15.04 -28.60 -47.82
C ILE A 4 -15.86 -28.51 -46.52
N ALA A 5 -16.75 -29.48 -46.27
CA ALA A 5 -17.57 -29.52 -45.06
C ALA A 5 -16.73 -29.71 -43.77
N LEU A 6 -15.65 -30.50 -43.83
CA LEU A 6 -14.76 -30.74 -42.68
C LEU A 6 -13.93 -29.50 -42.31
N LEU A 7 -13.46 -28.75 -43.31
CA LEU A 7 -12.71 -27.50 -43.08
C LEU A 7 -13.61 -26.39 -42.50
N VAL A 8 -14.86 -26.31 -42.95
CA VAL A 8 -15.85 -25.36 -42.39
C VAL A 8 -16.20 -25.73 -40.95
N LEU A 9 -16.40 -27.01 -40.64
CA LEU A 9 -16.69 -27.46 -39.26
C LEU A 9 -15.51 -27.27 -38.30
N ALA A 10 -14.28 -27.49 -38.76
CA ALA A 10 -13.07 -27.26 -37.95
C ALA A 10 -12.87 -25.76 -37.64
N ASN A 11 -13.08 -24.89 -38.63
CA ASN A 11 -13.01 -23.44 -38.43
C ASN A 11 -14.13 -22.92 -37.51
N LEU A 12 -15.36 -23.39 -37.68
CA LEU A 12 -16.48 -23.01 -36.81
C LEU A 12 -16.29 -23.51 -35.37
N GLY A 13 -15.77 -24.73 -35.19
CA GLY A 13 -15.46 -25.29 -33.86
C GLY A 13 -14.34 -24.54 -33.15
N GLY A 14 -13.27 -24.16 -33.87
CA GLY A 14 -12.18 -23.35 -33.32
C GLY A 14 -12.63 -21.94 -32.89
N ILE A 15 -13.46 -21.29 -33.71
CA ILE A 15 -14.02 -19.96 -33.40
C ILE A 15 -14.97 -20.01 -32.20
N ALA A 16 -15.84 -21.03 -32.12
CA ALA A 16 -16.76 -21.19 -30.99
C ALA A 16 -16.03 -21.46 -29.66
N LEU A 17 -14.97 -22.27 -29.67
CA LEU A 17 -14.15 -22.52 -28.49
C LEU A 17 -13.36 -21.29 -28.05
N SER A 18 -12.80 -20.52 -29.00
CA SER A 18 -12.11 -19.25 -28.73
C SER A 18 -13.05 -18.21 -28.12
N ASN A 19 -14.26 -18.06 -28.67
CA ASN A 19 -15.28 -17.16 -28.13
C ASN A 19 -15.72 -17.56 -26.72
N LYS A 20 -15.92 -18.86 -26.47
CA LYS A 20 -16.27 -19.35 -25.14
C LYS A 20 -15.17 -19.06 -24.11
N LEU A 21 -13.90 -19.31 -24.47
CA LEU A 21 -12.76 -19.03 -23.58
C LEU A 21 -12.65 -17.52 -23.29
N TYR A 22 -12.86 -16.68 -24.31
CA TYR A 22 -12.90 -15.23 -24.16
C TYR A 22 -14.01 -14.81 -23.18
N GLU A 23 -15.23 -15.30 -23.37
CA GLU A 23 -16.36 -14.99 -22.47
C GLU A 23 -16.14 -15.47 -21.04
N GLU A 24 -15.54 -16.64 -20.84
CA GLU A 24 -15.20 -17.14 -19.50
C GLU A 24 -14.15 -16.25 -18.82
N HIS A 25 -13.12 -15.86 -19.56
CA HIS A 25 -12.10 -14.94 -19.06
C HIS A 25 -12.70 -13.58 -18.71
N ASP A 26 -13.57 -13.07 -19.58
CA ASP A 26 -14.29 -11.82 -19.40
C ASP A 26 -15.13 -11.79 -18.11
N ARG A 27 -15.91 -12.85 -17.89
CA ARG A 27 -16.70 -13.05 -16.67
C ARG A 27 -15.82 -13.11 -15.42
N LEU A 28 -14.70 -13.82 -15.50
CA LEU A 28 -13.79 -13.99 -14.37
C LEU A 28 -13.17 -12.65 -13.94
N VAL A 29 -12.67 -11.86 -14.89
CA VAL A 29 -12.07 -10.55 -14.58
C VAL A 29 -13.13 -9.61 -13.99
N THR A 30 -14.33 -9.53 -14.58
CA THR A 30 -15.42 -8.74 -14.00
C THR A 30 -15.78 -9.16 -12.58
N TRP A 31 -15.86 -10.47 -12.32
CA TRP A 31 -16.13 -10.99 -10.99
C TRP A 31 -15.05 -10.57 -9.99
N ARG A 32 -13.77 -10.63 -10.37
CA ARG A 32 -12.66 -10.18 -9.50
C ARG A 32 -12.74 -8.69 -9.18
N LEU A 33 -13.01 -7.84 -10.18
CA LEU A 33 -13.16 -6.40 -9.95
C LEU A 33 -14.33 -6.09 -9.00
N ARG A 34 -15.48 -6.76 -9.18
CA ARG A 34 -16.62 -6.59 -8.26
C ARG A 34 -16.28 -7.02 -6.83
N ASN A 35 -15.56 -8.13 -6.66
CA ASN A 35 -15.10 -8.57 -5.34
C ASN A 35 -14.13 -7.57 -4.70
N ILE A 36 -13.26 -6.94 -5.49
CA ILE A 36 -12.38 -5.87 -4.99
C ILE A 36 -13.22 -4.71 -4.45
N VAL A 37 -14.23 -4.27 -5.19
CA VAL A 37 -15.14 -3.20 -4.76
C VAL A 37 -15.88 -3.61 -3.48
N ASP A 38 -16.46 -4.80 -3.44
CA ASP A 38 -17.22 -5.26 -2.28
C ASP A 38 -16.35 -5.41 -1.03
N LYS A 39 -15.12 -5.90 -1.18
CA LYS A 39 -14.15 -6.02 -0.09
C LYS A 39 -13.79 -4.65 0.49
N TYR A 40 -13.54 -3.66 -0.37
CA TYR A 40 -12.86 -2.44 0.05
C TYR A 40 -13.74 -1.18 0.12
N LYS A 41 -14.97 -1.19 -0.40
CA LYS A 41 -15.86 -0.01 -0.42
C LYS A 41 -15.99 0.72 0.91
N TYR A 42 -16.05 -0.03 2.02
CA TYR A 42 -16.11 0.57 3.35
C TYR A 42 -14.72 0.86 3.92
N LEU A 43 -13.73 -0.02 3.67
CA LEU A 43 -12.36 0.13 4.16
C LEU A 43 -11.63 1.33 3.54
N ALA A 44 -12.01 1.73 2.33
CA ALA A 44 -11.46 2.92 1.67
C ALA A 44 -11.95 4.24 2.29
N THR A 45 -13.00 4.21 3.11
CA THR A 45 -13.59 5.42 3.71
C THR A 45 -12.56 6.19 4.53
N GLY A 46 -12.44 7.49 4.24
CA GLY A 46 -11.48 8.37 4.91
C GLY A 46 -10.06 8.32 4.32
N ASN A 47 -9.84 7.54 3.25
CA ASN A 47 -8.65 7.61 2.42
C ASN A 47 -9.07 7.98 0.98
N SER A 48 -8.77 9.22 0.56
CA SER A 48 -9.23 9.75 -0.73
C SER A 48 -8.65 9.01 -1.93
N GLU A 49 -7.35 8.74 -1.92
CA GLU A 49 -6.67 7.98 -2.98
C GLU A 49 -7.23 6.56 -3.09
N PHE A 50 -7.43 5.87 -1.95
CA PHE A 50 -7.98 4.52 -1.97
C PHE A 50 -9.44 4.52 -2.44
N SER A 51 -10.23 5.52 -2.03
CA SER A 51 -11.61 5.67 -2.48
C SER A 51 -11.70 5.87 -3.99
N GLN A 52 -10.81 6.68 -4.57
CA GLN A 52 -10.72 6.89 -6.02
C GLN A 52 -10.38 5.59 -6.77
N TRP A 53 -9.51 4.75 -6.21
CA TRP A 53 -9.24 3.43 -6.78
C TRP A 53 -10.48 2.54 -6.80
N ILE A 54 -11.22 2.48 -5.69
CA ILE A 54 -12.44 1.67 -5.62
C ILE A 54 -13.51 2.18 -6.58
N GLU A 55 -13.65 3.50 -6.73
CA GLU A 55 -14.53 4.12 -7.71
C GLU A 55 -14.12 3.78 -9.15
N LYS A 56 -12.83 3.94 -9.49
CA LYS A 56 -12.28 3.58 -10.81
C LYS A 56 -12.60 2.13 -11.16
N ILE A 57 -12.37 1.21 -10.22
CA ILE A 57 -12.62 -0.22 -10.42
C ILE A 57 -14.11 -0.49 -10.64
N ASN A 58 -14.98 0.13 -9.83
CA ASN A 58 -16.43 -0.02 -9.98
C ASN A 58 -16.90 0.44 -11.37
N ASN A 59 -16.38 1.58 -11.83
CA ASN A 59 -16.71 2.13 -13.15
C ASN A 59 -16.21 1.22 -14.29
N VAL A 60 -14.97 0.72 -14.21
CA VAL A 60 -14.39 -0.17 -15.23
C VAL A 60 -15.05 -1.55 -15.24
N ALA A 61 -15.49 -2.07 -14.09
CA ALA A 61 -16.21 -3.34 -14.02
C ALA A 61 -17.57 -3.34 -14.75
N ALA A 62 -18.12 -2.16 -15.05
CA ALA A 62 -19.34 -1.99 -15.84
C ALA A 62 -19.07 -1.79 -17.35
N GLN A 63 -17.82 -1.62 -17.76
CA GLN A 63 -17.44 -1.40 -19.16
C GLN A 63 -17.33 -2.70 -19.95
N ARG A 64 -17.49 -2.61 -21.27
CA ARG A 64 -17.36 -3.76 -22.19
C ARG A 64 -15.91 -4.15 -22.47
N SER A 65 -14.96 -3.22 -22.32
CA SER A 65 -13.55 -3.51 -22.64
C SER A 65 -12.96 -4.51 -21.65
N LEU A 66 -12.53 -5.67 -22.15
CA LEU A 66 -11.79 -6.67 -21.36
C LEU A 66 -10.38 -6.17 -21.01
N GLU A 67 -9.72 -5.53 -21.97
CA GLU A 67 -8.38 -4.94 -21.81
C GLU A 67 -8.37 -3.92 -20.66
N ALA A 68 -9.32 -2.97 -20.66
CA ALA A 68 -9.41 -1.96 -19.60
C ALA A 68 -9.61 -2.59 -18.21
N ARG A 69 -10.36 -3.69 -18.13
CA ARG A 69 -10.58 -4.43 -16.88
C ARG A 69 -9.32 -5.16 -16.42
N LEU A 70 -8.58 -5.79 -17.33
CA LEU A 70 -7.31 -6.46 -17.03
C LEU A 70 -6.26 -5.46 -16.56
N ASP A 71 -6.11 -4.34 -17.26
CA ASP A 71 -5.16 -3.28 -16.89
C ASP A 71 -5.51 -2.70 -15.52
N THR A 72 -6.78 -2.37 -15.30
CA THR A 72 -7.24 -1.86 -14.01
C THR A 72 -7.04 -2.86 -12.87
N GLU A 73 -7.27 -4.17 -13.11
CA GLU A 73 -6.99 -5.22 -12.12
C GLU A 73 -5.49 -5.26 -11.79
N SER A 74 -4.63 -5.22 -12.80
CA SER A 74 -3.17 -5.26 -12.65
C SER A 74 -2.63 -4.04 -11.89
N GLU A 75 -3.02 -2.84 -12.30
CA GLU A 75 -2.64 -1.58 -11.66
C GLU A 75 -3.09 -1.54 -10.19
N PHE A 76 -4.34 -1.93 -9.93
CA PHE A 76 -4.86 -1.95 -8.56
C PHE A 76 -4.09 -2.93 -7.68
N LYS A 77 -3.73 -4.12 -8.17
CA LYS A 77 -2.92 -5.08 -7.40
C LYS A 77 -1.57 -4.51 -7.00
N GLN A 78 -0.93 -3.76 -7.90
CA GLN A 78 0.34 -3.09 -7.59
C GLN A 78 0.15 -2.00 -6.53
N TYR A 79 -0.88 -1.17 -6.70
CA TYR A 79 -1.26 -0.15 -5.73
C TYR A 79 -1.54 -0.74 -4.34
N ASP A 80 -2.39 -1.77 -4.26
CA ASP A 80 -2.83 -2.39 -3.01
C ASP A 80 -1.67 -3.10 -2.30
N LYS A 81 -0.76 -3.73 -3.07
CA LYS A 81 0.47 -4.30 -2.51
C LYS A 81 1.33 -3.24 -1.84
N GLN A 82 1.55 -2.09 -2.49
CA GLN A 82 2.32 -1.00 -1.90
C GLN A 82 1.61 -0.43 -0.66
N ARG A 83 0.29 -0.23 -0.74
CA ARG A 83 -0.54 0.26 0.36
C ARG A 83 -0.40 -0.61 1.61
N GLN A 84 -0.59 -1.92 1.44
CA GLN A 84 -0.49 -2.89 2.54
C GLN A 84 0.91 -2.92 3.15
N LEU A 85 1.96 -2.97 2.33
CA LEU A 85 3.35 -2.93 2.82
C LEU A 85 3.65 -1.68 3.66
N LEU A 86 3.16 -0.52 3.23
CA LEU A 86 3.33 0.73 3.98
C LEU A 86 2.55 0.70 5.30
N GLU A 87 1.31 0.20 5.28
CA GLU A 87 0.47 0.08 6.48
C GLU A 87 1.05 -0.91 7.49
N ASP A 88 1.64 -2.02 7.04
CA ASP A 88 2.34 -2.99 7.89
C ASP A 88 3.58 -2.36 8.53
N ASN A 89 4.40 -1.66 7.75
CA ASN A 89 5.59 -0.95 8.24
C ASN A 89 5.23 0.13 9.27
N ILE A 90 4.17 0.90 9.02
CA ILE A 90 3.65 1.90 9.96
C ILE A 90 3.18 1.22 11.25
N THR A 91 2.45 0.10 11.14
CA THR A 91 1.95 -0.67 12.28
C THR A 91 3.12 -1.18 13.14
N GLN A 92 4.14 -1.77 12.50
CA GLN A 92 5.34 -2.24 13.17
C GLN A 92 6.05 -1.09 13.89
N ARG A 93 6.24 0.05 13.22
CA ARG A 93 6.88 1.22 13.82
C ARG A 93 6.10 1.75 15.01
N LEU A 94 4.77 1.87 14.91
CA LEU A 94 3.91 2.27 16.04
C LEU A 94 4.08 1.34 17.25
N ASN A 95 4.15 0.02 17.02
CA ASN A 95 4.39 -0.95 18.08
C ASN A 95 5.77 -0.77 18.73
N THR A 96 6.82 -0.55 17.93
CA THR A 96 8.15 -0.21 18.44
C THR A 96 8.12 1.06 19.28
N LEU A 97 7.49 2.14 18.80
CA LEU A 97 7.39 3.41 19.52
C LEU A 97 6.69 3.25 20.87
N ARG A 98 5.59 2.52 20.92
CA ARG A 98 4.87 2.22 22.18
C ARG A 98 5.76 1.50 23.19
N SER A 99 6.55 0.53 22.74
CA SER A 99 7.53 -0.16 23.58
C SER A 99 8.61 0.78 24.11
N LEU A 100 9.20 1.60 23.22
CA LEU A 100 10.23 2.58 23.57
C LEU A 100 9.73 3.61 24.61
N ILE A 101 8.50 4.09 24.44
CA ILE A 101 7.83 5.02 25.36
C ILE A 101 7.59 4.34 26.70
N SER A 102 7.03 3.13 26.71
CA SER A 102 6.73 2.37 27.93
C SER A 102 7.99 2.07 28.75
N LEU A 103 9.09 1.70 28.09
CA LEU A 103 10.38 1.42 28.71
C LEU A 103 11.17 2.69 29.07
N ARG A 104 10.64 3.88 28.75
CA ARG A 104 11.32 5.17 28.93
C ARG A 104 12.74 5.19 28.32
N LYS A 105 12.95 4.51 27.19
CA LYS A 105 14.28 4.36 26.56
C LYS A 105 14.88 5.73 26.24
N GLY A 106 16.12 5.97 26.65
CA GLY A 106 16.82 7.25 26.44
C GLY A 106 16.32 8.42 27.30
N GLY A 107 15.47 8.15 28.31
CA GLY A 107 14.98 9.15 29.26
C GLY A 107 13.96 10.14 28.68
N LYS A 108 13.61 11.16 29.48
CA LYS A 108 12.49 12.08 29.21
C LYS A 108 12.51 12.75 27.83
N ARG A 109 13.70 13.12 27.33
CA ARG A 109 13.84 13.76 26.01
C ARG A 109 13.44 12.79 24.88
N CYS A 110 13.95 11.57 24.93
CA CYS A 110 13.66 10.56 23.91
C CYS A 110 12.22 10.08 23.98
N VAL A 111 11.64 9.96 25.18
CA VAL A 111 10.19 9.68 25.31
C VAL A 111 9.35 10.71 24.57
N ARG A 112 9.63 12.01 24.72
CA ARG A 112 8.91 13.07 23.98
C ARG A 112 9.10 12.97 22.47
N PHE A 113 10.33 12.67 22.05
CA PHE A 113 10.65 12.46 20.64
C PHE A 113 9.83 11.30 20.04
N TYR A 114 9.78 10.15 20.72
CA TYR A 114 8.99 9.00 20.27
C TYR A 114 7.48 9.25 20.33
N GLN A 115 6.98 10.00 21.32
CA GLN A 115 5.57 10.41 21.38
C GLN A 115 5.19 11.29 20.18
N HIS A 116 6.08 12.21 19.78
CA HIS A 116 5.86 13.00 18.57
C HIS A 116 5.75 12.11 17.34
N GLN A 117 6.72 11.19 17.15
CA GLN A 117 6.67 10.23 16.04
C GLN A 117 5.40 9.36 16.04
N GLU A 118 4.95 8.92 17.22
CA GLU A 118 3.74 8.10 17.35
C GLU A 118 2.51 8.88 16.91
N ASN A 119 2.42 10.16 17.28
CA ASN A 119 1.29 11.02 16.92
C ASN A 119 1.24 11.32 15.41
N GLU A 120 2.39 11.55 14.78
CA GLU A 120 2.48 11.73 13.33
C GLU A 120 2.03 10.49 12.56
N LEU A 121 2.44 9.30 13.03
CA LEU A 121 2.14 8.04 12.34
C LEU A 121 0.69 7.54 12.53
N LYS A 122 0.01 7.88 13.64
CA LYS A 122 -1.37 7.43 13.91
C LYS A 122 -2.38 7.75 12.80
N ASN A 123 -2.17 8.87 12.11
CA ASN A 123 -3.10 9.34 11.06
C ASN A 123 -2.69 8.91 9.64
N ALA A 124 -1.56 8.22 9.47
CA ALA A 124 -1.01 7.91 8.17
C ALA A 124 -1.91 6.97 7.31
N TYR A 125 -2.71 6.10 7.93
CA TYR A 125 -3.61 5.18 7.23
C TYR A 125 -4.64 5.88 6.31
N LYS A 126 -4.98 7.13 6.63
CA LYS A 126 -5.94 7.95 5.86
C LYS A 126 -5.32 8.68 4.66
N LEU A 127 -4.01 8.58 4.48
CA LEU A 127 -3.27 9.37 3.49
C LEU A 127 -2.93 8.54 2.25
N SER A 128 -2.47 9.21 1.20
CA SER A 128 -1.97 8.54 -0.01
C SER A 128 -0.76 7.66 0.28
N ASN A 129 -0.46 6.69 -0.58
CA ASN A 129 0.73 5.85 -0.45
C ASN A 129 2.03 6.68 -0.44
N GLN A 130 2.11 7.72 -1.27
CA GLN A 130 3.24 8.65 -1.24
C GLN A 130 3.39 9.29 0.14
N ARG A 131 2.30 9.81 0.70
CA ARG A 131 2.37 10.50 1.99
C ARG A 131 2.63 9.55 3.16
N LYS A 132 2.11 8.31 3.09
CA LYS A 132 2.45 7.23 4.04
C LYS A 132 3.96 6.97 4.04
N GLN A 133 4.57 6.89 2.86
CA GLN A 133 6.02 6.65 2.71
C GLN A 133 6.85 7.79 3.29
N GLU A 134 6.49 9.05 3.01
CA GLU A 134 7.16 10.23 3.57
C GLU A 134 7.10 10.23 5.10
N LEU A 135 5.92 10.01 5.68
CA LEU A 135 5.75 9.96 7.13
C LEU A 135 6.52 8.80 7.76
N TYR A 136 6.53 7.63 7.12
CA TYR A 136 7.28 6.47 7.61
C TYR A 136 8.78 6.75 7.66
N ILE A 137 9.35 7.33 6.60
CA ILE A 137 10.78 7.70 6.54
C ILE A 137 11.13 8.72 7.63
N ASN A 138 10.35 9.80 7.72
CA ASN A 138 10.62 10.89 8.67
C ASN A 138 10.49 10.46 10.13
N ASN A 139 9.64 9.47 10.41
CA ASN A 139 9.39 8.97 11.77
C ASN A 139 10.06 7.62 12.06
N GLY A 140 10.96 7.16 11.19
CA GLY A 140 11.71 5.91 11.34
C GLY A 140 12.96 6.03 12.23
N MET A 141 13.46 7.24 12.44
CA MET A 141 14.73 7.48 13.13
C MET A 141 14.68 7.18 14.63
N GLU A 142 15.79 6.73 15.20
CA GLU A 142 15.95 6.66 16.66
C GLU A 142 16.16 8.07 17.27
N CYS A 143 15.92 8.20 18.57
CA CYS A 143 16.25 9.43 19.28
C CYS A 143 17.77 9.65 19.20
N PRO A 144 18.25 10.82 18.71
CA PRO A 144 19.67 11.08 18.59
C PRO A 144 20.35 11.01 19.96
N ALA A 145 21.60 10.57 20.05
CA ALA A 145 22.36 10.60 21.31
C ALA A 145 22.45 12.03 21.86
N ARG A 146 22.62 12.21 23.17
CA ARG A 146 23.07 13.52 23.67
C ARG A 146 24.46 13.75 23.06
N PRO A 147 24.75 14.93 22.49
CA PRO A 147 26.12 15.25 22.15
C PRO A 147 26.97 15.09 23.42
N GLU A 148 28.04 14.30 23.33
CA GLU A 148 29.06 14.28 24.37
C GLU A 148 29.63 15.69 24.44
N ILE A 149 29.31 16.40 25.51
CA ILE A 149 30.03 17.63 25.84
C ILE A 149 31.41 17.13 26.25
N GLN A 150 32.40 17.27 25.37
CA GLN A 150 33.80 17.12 25.75
C GLN A 150 34.06 18.18 26.81
N GLY A 151 34.10 17.75 28.07
CA GLY A 151 34.55 18.59 29.17
C GLY A 151 36.02 18.87 28.91
N TYR A 152 36.33 20.07 28.40
CA TYR A 152 37.69 20.59 28.46
C TYR A 152 38.00 20.80 29.94
N ASP A 153 38.73 19.85 30.50
CA ASP A 153 39.31 19.95 31.84
C ASP A 153 40.41 21.01 31.76
N TYR A 154 40.06 22.25 32.10
CA TYR A 154 41.05 23.31 32.27
C TYR A 154 41.70 23.10 33.64
N ASP A 155 42.77 22.32 33.67
CA ASP A 155 43.71 22.27 34.78
C ASP A 155 44.29 23.67 35.00
N TYR A 156 43.72 24.39 35.97
CA TYR A 156 44.20 25.68 36.45
C TYR A 156 45.50 25.46 37.23
N TYR A 157 46.64 25.46 36.53
CA TYR A 157 47.94 25.62 37.17
C TYR A 157 48.05 27.06 37.69
N GLY A 158 47.74 27.24 38.98
CA GLY A 158 48.04 28.46 39.72
C GLY A 158 49.54 28.69 39.79
N GLY A 159 50.01 29.76 39.14
CA GLY A 159 51.38 30.23 39.19
C GLY A 159 51.49 31.56 39.94
N TYR A 160 52.39 31.56 40.92
CA TYR A 160 53.01 32.66 41.69
C TYR A 160 52.24 33.25 42.87
#